data_AF-A0A8N4F4N3-F1
#
_entry.id   AF-A0A8N4F4N3-F1
#
_cell.length_a   1.000
_cell.length_b   1.000
_cell.length_c   1.000
_cell.angle_alpha   90.00
_cell.angle_beta   90.00
_cell.angle_gamma   90.00
#
_symmetry.space_group_name_H-M   'P 1'
#
loop_
_entity.id
_entity.type
_entity.pdbx_description
1 polymer ?
#
loop_
_entity_poly.entity_id
_entity_poly.type
_entity_poly.pdbx_seq_one_letter_code
_entity_poly.pdbx_strand_id
1 'polypeptide(L)'
;MAPRTPRLVVPIDVKKKPWEQKLPLHNRWHPHIPPVADVKEGELFRVEMMDWTGGCVGDNDSAADIKFLDLTITHYLSGPLRVLDTKGVPAKAGDLLAVEICNLGPLPGDEWGYTATFDRENGGGFLTDHFPSATKAIWYFEGIFAYSPHIPGVRFPGLTHPGIVGTAPSPKLLSIWNEREKKLAEGGAGSLTLCEVLHQRPLANLPTVKNCLLGLIEEGTPEWERIANEAARTIPGRENGGNCDIKNLSRGSKVYLPVFVDGANLSTGDMHFSQGDGEVSFCGAIEMSGFLELK
;
A
#
# COMPACT_ATOMS: atom_id res chain seq x y z
N MET A 1 24.75 7.05 -21.08
CA MET A 1 24.79 7.02 -19.60
C MET A 1 23.38 7.17 -19.10
N ALA A 2 22.94 6.36 -18.13
CA ALA A 2 21.64 6.59 -17.49
C ALA A 2 21.63 8.01 -16.86
N PRO A 3 20.50 8.73 -16.92
CA PRO A 3 20.41 10.04 -16.29
C PRO A 3 20.68 9.93 -14.79
N ARG A 4 21.41 10.91 -14.23
CA ARG A 4 21.69 10.98 -12.78
C ARG A 4 20.45 11.38 -11.98
N THR A 5 19.48 12.01 -12.64
CA THR A 5 18.20 12.41 -12.07
C THR A 5 17.15 11.36 -12.39
N PRO A 6 16.38 10.89 -11.40
CA PRO A 6 15.28 9.97 -11.65
C PRO A 6 14.24 10.60 -12.58
N ARG A 7 13.75 9.83 -13.56
CA ARG A 7 12.56 10.22 -14.33
C ARG A 7 11.32 10.07 -13.44
N LEU A 8 10.53 11.13 -13.28
CA LEU A 8 9.23 11.03 -12.61
C LEU A 8 8.24 10.27 -13.50
N VAL A 9 7.79 9.10 -13.03
CA VAL A 9 6.92 8.17 -13.78
C VAL A 9 5.46 8.36 -13.38
N VAL A 10 5.20 8.34 -12.08
CA VAL A 10 3.87 8.57 -11.50
C VAL A 10 3.94 9.83 -10.65
N PRO A 11 3.45 10.97 -11.14
CA PRO A 11 3.32 12.18 -10.35
C PRO A 11 2.05 12.15 -9.49
N ILE A 12 2.12 12.67 -8.27
CA ILE A 12 0.96 12.82 -7.38
C ILE A 12 0.71 14.30 -7.08
N ASP A 13 -0.57 14.68 -7.15
CA ASP A 13 -1.06 15.94 -6.64
C ASP A 13 -1.90 15.69 -5.39
N VAL A 14 -1.35 15.95 -4.21
CA VAL A 14 -2.02 15.71 -2.91
C VAL A 14 -3.30 16.53 -2.73
N LYS A 15 -3.55 17.54 -3.59
CA LYS A 15 -4.80 18.33 -3.57
C LYS A 15 -5.92 17.68 -4.36
N LYS A 16 -5.63 16.61 -5.10
CA LYS A 16 -6.60 15.88 -5.92
C LYS A 16 -6.96 14.55 -5.29
N LYS A 17 -8.19 14.09 -5.55
CA LYS A 17 -8.61 12.76 -5.13
C LYS A 17 -7.85 11.68 -5.90
N PRO A 18 -7.76 10.44 -5.36
CA PRO A 18 -7.08 9.33 -6.03
C PRO A 18 -7.54 9.06 -7.46
N TRP A 19 -8.84 9.22 -7.74
CA TRP A 19 -9.43 9.05 -9.08
C TRP A 19 -9.28 10.28 -10.00
N GLU A 20 -8.74 11.39 -9.50
CA GLU A 20 -8.49 12.64 -10.26
C GLU A 20 -6.99 12.83 -10.59
N GLN A 21 -6.15 11.89 -10.17
CA GLN A 21 -4.72 11.91 -10.43
C GLN A 21 -4.44 11.82 -11.94
N LYS A 22 -3.30 12.41 -12.37
CA LYS A 22 -2.92 12.43 -13.79
C LYS A 22 -2.79 11.04 -14.38
N LEU A 23 -2.18 10.13 -13.62
CA LEU A 23 -2.21 8.70 -13.89
C LEU A 23 -3.13 8.06 -12.85
N PRO A 24 -4.09 7.22 -13.27
CA PRO A 24 -5.04 6.64 -12.33
C PRO A 24 -4.33 5.67 -11.39
N LEU A 25 -4.70 5.72 -10.11
CA LEU A 25 -4.24 4.77 -9.09
C LEU A 25 -5.09 3.49 -9.13
N HIS A 26 -4.68 2.45 -8.43
CA HIS A 26 -5.52 1.25 -8.21
C HIS A 26 -5.48 0.83 -6.74
N ASN A 27 -6.50 0.12 -6.26
CA ASN A 27 -6.56 -0.32 -4.86
C ASN A 27 -6.91 -1.81 -4.69
N ARG A 28 -6.72 -2.59 -5.75
CA ARG A 28 -6.88 -4.05 -5.76
C ARG A 28 -5.72 -4.71 -6.49
N TRP A 29 -5.47 -5.98 -6.16
CA TRP A 29 -4.56 -6.83 -6.91
C TRP A 29 -5.34 -7.69 -7.91
N HIS A 30 -4.96 -7.59 -9.19
CA HIS A 30 -5.55 -8.42 -10.24
C HIS A 30 -4.62 -8.49 -11.47
N PRO A 31 -4.48 -9.66 -12.15
CA PRO A 31 -3.56 -9.84 -13.30
C PRO A 31 -3.85 -8.92 -14.49
N HIS A 32 -5.11 -8.54 -14.66
CA HIS A 32 -5.58 -7.79 -15.84
C HIS A 32 -5.69 -6.27 -15.62
N ILE A 33 -5.21 -5.72 -14.50
CA ILE A 33 -5.10 -4.25 -14.37
C ILE A 33 -4.01 -3.78 -15.34
N PRO A 34 -4.31 -2.90 -16.32
CA PRO A 34 -3.32 -2.45 -17.30
C PRO A 34 -2.25 -1.57 -16.65
N PRO A 35 -1.00 -1.61 -17.13
CA PRO A 35 0.04 -0.72 -16.64
C PRO A 35 -0.24 0.73 -17.03
N VAL A 36 0.04 1.67 -16.14
CA VAL A 36 -0.11 3.11 -16.38
C VAL A 36 1.12 3.74 -17.02
N ALA A 37 2.26 3.06 -16.93
CA ALA A 37 3.53 3.50 -17.52
C ALA A 37 4.51 2.33 -17.68
N ASP A 38 5.53 2.57 -18.51
CA ASP A 38 6.65 1.66 -18.70
C ASP A 38 7.92 2.19 -17.99
N VAL A 39 8.70 1.27 -17.46
CA VAL A 39 10.06 1.49 -16.95
C VAL A 39 11.00 0.44 -17.56
N LYS A 40 12.27 0.79 -17.70
CA LYS A 40 13.27 -0.11 -18.29
C LYS A 40 14.23 -0.66 -17.24
N GLU A 41 14.70 -1.87 -17.44
CA GLU A 41 15.76 -2.48 -16.65
C GLU A 41 16.97 -1.54 -16.52
N GLY A 42 17.39 -1.28 -15.28
CA GLY A 42 18.52 -0.40 -14.96
C GLY A 42 18.23 1.10 -15.05
N GLU A 43 17.00 1.50 -15.38
CA GLU A 43 16.54 2.88 -15.34
C GLU A 43 16.39 3.37 -13.89
N LEU A 44 16.91 4.55 -13.58
CA LEU A 44 16.60 5.24 -12.32
C LEU A 44 15.33 6.09 -12.51
N PHE A 45 14.30 5.83 -11.72
CA PHE A 45 13.00 6.49 -11.84
C PHE A 45 12.36 6.80 -10.49
N ARG A 46 11.39 7.73 -10.47
CA ARG A 46 10.64 8.14 -9.27
C ARG A 46 9.16 7.81 -9.44
N VAL A 47 8.58 7.26 -8.38
CA VAL A 47 7.15 7.06 -8.20
C VAL A 47 6.73 7.87 -6.99
N GLU A 48 5.78 8.78 -7.16
CA GLU A 48 5.12 9.46 -6.05
C GLU A 48 3.87 8.68 -5.64
N MET A 49 3.50 8.75 -4.38
CA MET A 49 2.36 8.05 -3.80
C MET A 49 1.61 8.95 -2.82
N MET A 50 0.29 8.83 -2.80
CA MET A 50 -0.54 9.38 -1.73
C MET A 50 -0.40 8.51 -0.48
N ASP A 51 -0.77 9.04 0.68
CA ASP A 51 -1.02 8.19 1.84
C ASP A 51 -2.09 7.12 1.49
N TRP A 52 -2.08 5.99 2.18
CA TRP A 52 -2.89 4.84 1.84
C TRP A 52 -4.41 5.10 1.83
N THR A 53 -4.86 6.15 2.52
CA THR A 53 -6.27 6.57 2.55
C THR A 53 -6.65 7.55 1.46
N GLY A 54 -5.67 8.10 0.72
CA GLY A 54 -5.91 9.06 -0.36
C GLY A 54 -6.38 10.43 0.15
N GLY A 55 -5.85 10.87 1.28
CA GLY A 55 -6.16 12.15 1.91
C GLY A 55 -7.48 12.17 2.69
N CYS A 56 -7.92 11.02 3.22
CA CYS A 56 -9.10 10.94 4.09
C CYS A 56 -8.80 11.32 5.54
N VAL A 57 -7.53 11.23 5.97
CA VAL A 57 -7.08 11.65 7.31
C VAL A 57 -6.50 13.05 7.22
N GLY A 58 -6.93 13.94 8.12
CA GLY A 58 -6.46 15.33 8.16
C GLY A 58 -5.48 15.60 9.30
N ASP A 59 -4.61 16.58 9.09
CA ASP A 59 -3.81 17.24 10.13
C ASP A 59 -4.74 18.05 11.06
N ASN A 60 -5.23 17.39 12.10
CA ASN A 60 -6.08 17.95 13.14
C ASN A 60 -6.08 17.05 14.39
N ASP A 61 -6.56 17.60 15.51
CA ASP A 61 -6.55 16.94 16.82
C ASP A 61 -7.77 16.02 17.07
N SER A 62 -8.48 15.60 16.02
CA SER A 62 -9.66 14.74 16.12
C SER A 62 -9.43 13.38 15.50
N ALA A 63 -9.70 12.30 16.22
CA ALA A 63 -9.64 10.93 15.69
C ALA A 63 -10.94 10.50 14.96
N ALA A 64 -11.84 11.44 14.65
CA ALA A 64 -13.11 11.13 13.99
C ALA A 64 -12.92 10.60 12.56
N ASP A 65 -11.93 11.12 11.83
CA ASP A 65 -11.57 10.63 10.50
C ASP A 65 -11.09 9.17 10.53
N ILE A 66 -10.30 8.79 11.53
CA ILE A 66 -9.92 7.39 11.77
C ILE A 66 -11.13 6.53 12.14
N LYS A 67 -11.96 7.01 13.08
CA LYS A 67 -13.11 6.25 13.58
C LYS A 67 -14.08 5.85 12.46
N PHE A 68 -14.35 6.78 11.55
CA PHE A 68 -15.35 6.62 10.49
C PHE A 68 -14.74 6.33 9.11
N LEU A 69 -13.44 6.02 9.05
CA LEU A 69 -12.75 5.70 7.80
C LEU A 69 -13.39 4.48 7.13
N ASP A 70 -13.71 4.59 5.84
CA ASP A 70 -14.18 3.46 5.05
C ASP A 70 -12.98 2.62 4.58
N LEU A 71 -12.62 1.60 5.36
CA LEU A 71 -11.49 0.71 5.10
C LEU A 71 -11.60 -0.10 3.79
N THR A 72 -12.67 0.05 3.00
CA THR A 72 -12.77 -0.57 1.67
C THR A 72 -12.01 0.21 0.58
N ILE A 73 -11.67 1.49 0.82
CA ILE A 73 -10.93 2.33 -0.12
C ILE A 73 -9.45 1.94 -0.23
N THR A 74 -8.92 1.29 0.81
CA THR A 74 -7.48 1.12 0.98
C THR A 74 -6.97 -0.05 0.16
N HIS A 75 -5.73 -0.01 -0.34
CA HIS A 75 -4.73 1.07 -0.30
C HIS A 75 -4.64 1.71 -1.69
N TYR A 76 -4.52 3.02 -1.83
CA TYR A 76 -4.31 3.64 -3.15
C TYR A 76 -2.84 3.48 -3.59
N LEU A 77 -2.62 2.62 -4.59
CA LEU A 77 -1.29 2.27 -5.08
C LEU A 77 -0.95 3.02 -6.37
N SER A 78 0.29 3.48 -6.43
CA SER A 78 0.92 4.01 -7.64
C SER A 78 1.45 2.87 -8.50
N GLY A 79 0.93 2.77 -9.72
CA GLY A 79 1.18 1.67 -10.65
C GLY A 79 -0.11 1.19 -11.31
N PRO A 80 -0.09 0.03 -11.98
CA PRO A 80 1.07 -0.83 -12.18
C PRO A 80 2.07 -0.26 -13.20
N LEU A 81 3.34 -0.53 -12.99
CA LEU A 81 4.44 -0.22 -13.90
C LEU A 81 4.86 -1.47 -14.64
N ARG A 82 4.81 -1.43 -15.98
CA ARG A 82 5.32 -2.52 -16.80
C ARG A 82 6.84 -2.38 -16.93
N VAL A 83 7.55 -3.42 -16.53
CA VAL A 83 9.01 -3.50 -16.60
C VAL A 83 9.42 -4.14 -17.91
N LEU A 84 10.25 -3.42 -18.67
CA LEU A 84 10.81 -3.86 -19.95
C LEU A 84 12.32 -4.05 -19.82
N ASP A 85 12.87 -5.05 -20.49
CA ASP A 85 14.32 -5.21 -20.62
C ASP A 85 14.94 -4.12 -21.52
N THR A 86 16.27 -4.16 -21.68
CA THR A 86 17.01 -3.23 -22.56
C THR A 86 16.61 -3.28 -24.04
N LYS A 87 15.92 -4.34 -24.49
CA LYS A 87 15.42 -4.54 -25.85
C LYS A 87 13.93 -4.20 -25.98
N GLY A 88 13.26 -3.81 -24.89
CA GLY A 88 11.83 -3.51 -24.86
C GLY A 88 10.94 -4.75 -24.68
N VAL A 89 11.49 -5.89 -24.30
CA VAL A 89 10.74 -7.11 -24.02
C VAL A 89 10.23 -7.04 -22.57
N PRO A 90 8.92 -7.23 -22.31
CA PRO A 90 8.41 -7.26 -20.95
C PRO A 90 9.02 -8.40 -20.14
N ALA A 91 9.29 -8.15 -18.85
CA ALA A 91 9.64 -9.19 -17.88
C ALA A 91 8.64 -10.37 -17.96
N LYS A 92 9.08 -11.61 -17.77
CA LYS A 92 8.27 -12.80 -17.99
C LYS A 92 7.95 -13.54 -16.70
N ALA A 93 6.82 -14.23 -16.68
CA ALA A 93 6.46 -15.08 -15.56
C ALA A 93 7.58 -16.09 -15.26
N GLY A 94 8.04 -16.13 -14.01
CA GLY A 94 9.20 -16.91 -13.58
C GLY A 94 10.50 -16.12 -13.41
N ASP A 95 10.56 -14.88 -13.91
CA ASP A 95 11.67 -13.96 -13.63
C ASP A 95 11.66 -13.48 -12.16
N LEU A 96 12.79 -12.93 -11.73
CA LEU A 96 12.90 -12.16 -10.49
C LEU A 96 13.20 -10.70 -10.83
N LEU A 97 12.33 -9.81 -10.36
CA LEU A 97 12.56 -8.38 -10.43
C LEU A 97 13.41 -7.95 -9.23
N ALA A 98 14.66 -7.54 -9.49
CA ALA A 98 15.52 -6.93 -8.48
C ALA A 98 15.26 -5.42 -8.44
N VAL A 99 14.60 -4.95 -7.38
CA VAL A 99 14.22 -3.54 -7.19
C VAL A 99 15.16 -2.91 -6.15
N GLU A 100 15.96 -1.94 -6.56
CA GLU A 100 16.81 -1.14 -5.68
C GLU A 100 16.08 0.10 -5.19
N ILE A 101 15.89 0.22 -3.87
CA ILE A 101 15.36 1.43 -3.23
C ILE A 101 16.50 2.43 -3.08
N CYS A 102 16.62 3.34 -4.05
CA CYS A 102 17.73 4.28 -4.12
C CYS A 102 17.56 5.45 -3.15
N ASN A 103 16.33 5.97 -3.04
CA ASN A 103 16.00 7.10 -2.19
C ASN A 103 14.48 7.13 -1.93
N LEU A 104 14.07 7.83 -0.88
CA LEU A 104 12.67 8.02 -0.52
C LEU A 104 12.52 9.11 0.54
N GLY A 105 11.31 9.64 0.66
CA GLY A 105 10.96 10.66 1.65
C GLY A 105 9.54 11.18 1.45
N PRO A 106 9.12 12.16 2.26
CA PRO A 106 7.84 12.83 2.09
C PRO A 106 7.79 13.61 0.77
N LEU A 107 6.59 13.89 0.27
CA LEU A 107 6.42 14.80 -0.85
C LEU A 107 6.75 16.24 -0.41
N PRO A 108 7.47 17.02 -1.24
CA PRO A 108 7.75 18.42 -0.92
C PRO A 108 6.47 19.23 -0.72
N GLY A 109 6.33 19.89 0.43
CA GLY A 109 5.14 20.63 0.83
C GLY A 109 4.05 19.81 1.52
N ASP A 110 4.29 18.51 1.76
CA ASP A 110 3.41 17.59 2.50
C ASP A 110 4.21 16.89 3.62
N GLU A 111 5.13 17.60 4.29
CA GLU A 111 6.06 17.07 5.30
C GLU A 111 5.40 16.81 6.68
N TRP A 112 4.35 16.01 6.69
CA TRP A 112 3.65 15.55 7.89
C TRP A 112 3.10 14.13 7.67
N GLY A 113 2.68 13.51 8.76
CA GLY A 113 2.03 12.21 8.72
C GLY A 113 1.23 11.93 9.98
N TYR A 114 0.70 10.73 10.09
CA TYR A 114 -0.10 10.34 11.24
C TYR A 114 0.15 8.91 11.67
N THR A 115 -0.04 8.65 12.95
CA THR A 115 -0.19 7.30 13.50
C THR A 115 -1.55 7.24 14.18
N ALA A 116 -2.23 6.12 14.09
CA ALA A 116 -3.53 5.95 14.70
C ALA A 116 -3.74 4.53 15.22
N THR A 117 -4.77 4.37 16.05
CA THR A 117 -5.36 3.07 16.35
C THR A 117 -6.78 3.10 15.84
N PHE A 118 -7.23 2.04 15.16
CA PHE A 118 -8.62 1.98 14.75
C PHE A 118 -9.56 1.74 15.94
N ASP A 119 -10.83 2.13 15.74
CA ASP A 119 -11.90 1.74 16.64
C ASP A 119 -12.09 0.21 16.57
N ARG A 120 -12.44 -0.41 17.69
CA ARG A 120 -12.63 -1.86 17.78
C ARG A 120 -13.65 -2.38 16.77
N GLU A 121 -14.71 -1.59 16.54
CA GLU A 121 -15.81 -1.96 15.66
C GLU A 121 -15.53 -1.60 14.19
N ASN A 122 -14.40 -0.93 13.89
CA ASN A 122 -14.03 -0.52 12.54
C ASN A 122 -12.51 -0.69 12.31
N GLY A 123 -12.07 -1.94 12.15
CA GLY A 123 -10.67 -2.30 11.87
C GLY A 123 -9.99 -3.04 13.02
N GLY A 124 -9.99 -2.45 14.21
CA GLY A 124 -9.26 -3.00 15.37
C GLY A 124 -7.73 -2.94 15.20
N GLY A 125 -7.02 -3.96 15.68
CA GLY A 125 -5.55 -3.94 15.80
C GLY A 125 -5.06 -4.87 16.90
N PHE A 126 -3.75 -4.87 17.14
CA PHE A 126 -3.11 -5.86 18.01
C PHE A 126 -3.50 -5.70 19.50
N LEU A 127 -3.62 -4.45 19.97
CA LEU A 127 -3.93 -4.14 21.38
C LEU A 127 -5.35 -3.58 21.58
N THR A 128 -6.26 -3.83 20.64
CA THR A 128 -7.61 -3.23 20.65
C THR A 128 -8.44 -3.57 21.89
N ASP A 129 -8.19 -4.70 22.54
CA ASP A 129 -8.90 -5.05 23.77
C ASP A 129 -8.51 -4.16 24.95
N HIS A 130 -7.32 -3.54 24.88
CA HIS A 130 -6.84 -2.53 25.83
C HIS A 130 -7.17 -1.10 25.38
N PHE A 131 -7.14 -0.84 24.07
CA PHE A 131 -7.39 0.46 23.47
C PHE A 131 -8.50 0.35 22.41
N PRO A 132 -9.78 0.27 22.83
CA PRO A 132 -10.89 -0.05 21.91
C PRO A 132 -11.40 1.14 21.10
N SER A 133 -11.00 2.36 21.45
CA SER A 133 -11.45 3.58 20.77
C SER A 133 -10.41 4.04 19.76
N ALA A 134 -10.88 4.62 18.66
CA ALA A 134 -10.00 5.24 17.69
C ALA A 134 -9.15 6.35 18.33
N THR A 135 -7.85 6.38 18.02
CA THR A 135 -6.93 7.44 18.43
C THR A 135 -6.10 7.90 17.23
N LYS A 136 -5.53 9.11 17.31
CA LYS A 136 -4.67 9.68 16.28
C LYS A 136 -3.58 10.55 16.91
N ALA A 137 -2.38 10.47 16.38
CA ALA A 137 -1.26 11.35 16.66
C ALA A 137 -0.67 11.87 15.35
N ILE A 138 -0.63 13.19 15.18
CA ILE A 138 0.02 13.85 14.05
C ILE A 138 1.53 13.97 14.28
N TRP A 139 2.31 13.76 13.23
CA TRP A 139 3.75 13.89 13.18
C TRP A 139 4.16 14.93 12.14
N TYR A 140 5.18 15.72 12.46
CA TYR A 140 5.79 16.69 11.54
C TYR A 140 7.22 16.30 11.24
N PHE A 141 7.67 16.52 10.00
CA PHE A 141 9.00 16.12 9.55
C PHE A 141 9.96 17.30 9.43
N GLU A 142 11.13 17.17 10.05
CA GLU A 142 12.23 18.12 10.01
C GLU A 142 13.47 17.44 9.40
N GLY A 143 13.58 17.51 8.07
CA GLY A 143 14.62 16.80 7.33
C GLY A 143 14.48 15.30 7.49
N ILE A 144 15.39 14.67 8.25
CA ILE A 144 15.33 13.22 8.53
C ILE A 144 14.60 12.88 9.83
N PHE A 145 14.19 13.87 10.62
CA PHE A 145 13.60 13.65 11.94
C PHE A 145 12.07 13.82 11.91
N ALA A 146 11.36 13.10 12.76
CA ALA A 146 9.95 13.34 13.07
C ALA A 146 9.77 13.70 14.54
N TYR A 147 8.75 14.51 14.83
CA TYR A 147 8.25 14.77 16.19
C TYR A 147 6.72 14.88 16.18
N SER A 148 6.08 14.68 17.33
CA SER A 148 4.63 14.81 17.49
C SER A 148 4.30 15.70 18.71
N PRO A 149 3.46 16.74 18.57
CA PRO A 149 2.93 17.48 19.72
C PRO A 149 2.11 16.61 20.68
N HIS A 150 1.50 15.54 20.17
CA HIS A 150 0.72 14.57 20.95
C HIS A 150 1.59 13.64 21.80
N ILE A 151 2.89 13.55 21.49
CA ILE A 151 3.86 12.70 22.18
C ILE A 151 5.08 13.55 22.58
N PRO A 152 4.93 14.43 23.58
CA PRO A 152 5.97 15.39 23.95
C PRO A 152 7.28 14.70 24.38
N GLY A 153 8.40 15.33 24.02
CA GLY A 153 9.75 14.82 24.34
C GLY A 153 10.27 13.74 23.38
N VAL A 154 9.49 13.37 22.35
CA VAL A 154 9.90 12.37 21.36
C VAL A 154 10.29 13.06 20.04
N ARG A 155 11.53 12.81 19.62
CA ARG A 155 12.06 13.21 18.31
C ARG A 155 13.10 12.18 17.87
N PHE A 156 12.97 11.63 16.67
CA PHE A 156 13.86 10.57 16.19
C PHE A 156 14.04 10.60 14.67
N PRO A 157 15.17 10.09 14.14
CA PRO A 157 15.36 9.96 12.71
C PRO A 157 14.44 8.86 12.14
N GLY A 158 13.79 9.14 11.02
CA GLY A 158 12.91 8.19 10.34
C GLY A 158 13.68 7.02 9.75
N LEU A 159 13.13 5.82 9.91
CA LEU A 159 13.48 4.66 9.09
C LEU A 159 12.45 4.55 7.98
N THR A 160 12.54 5.44 7.00
CA THR A 160 11.54 5.56 5.94
C THR A 160 11.52 4.32 5.05
N HIS A 161 10.34 3.81 4.72
CA HIS A 161 10.13 2.63 3.87
C HIS A 161 8.71 2.64 3.29
N PRO A 162 8.47 2.00 2.14
CA PRO A 162 7.13 1.65 1.71
C PRO A 162 6.60 0.46 2.52
N GLY A 163 5.35 0.52 3.00
CA GLY A 163 4.58 -0.63 3.50
C GLY A 163 4.26 -1.61 2.36
N ILE A 164 3.92 -1.05 1.17
CA ILE A 164 3.55 -1.81 -0.01
C ILE A 164 4.57 -1.69 -1.15
N VAL A 165 5.14 -2.83 -1.54
CA VAL A 165 5.81 -3.04 -2.83
C VAL A 165 5.51 -4.45 -3.33
N GLY A 166 4.98 -4.58 -4.55
CA GLY A 166 4.66 -5.89 -5.09
C GLY A 166 4.37 -5.91 -6.58
N THR A 167 4.37 -7.12 -7.15
CA THR A 167 4.03 -7.40 -8.55
C THR A 167 2.58 -7.88 -8.67
N ALA A 168 1.98 -7.79 -9.85
CA ALA A 168 0.64 -8.34 -10.05
C ALA A 168 0.65 -9.88 -9.96
N PRO A 169 -0.38 -10.51 -9.35
CA PRO A 169 -0.48 -11.96 -9.28
C PRO A 169 -0.82 -12.57 -10.64
N SER A 170 -0.52 -13.86 -10.82
CA SER A 170 -1.12 -14.64 -11.91
C SER A 170 -2.60 -14.94 -11.62
N PRO A 171 -3.43 -15.29 -12.62
CA PRO A 171 -4.81 -15.73 -12.38
C PRO A 171 -4.91 -16.91 -11.41
N LYS A 172 -3.97 -17.86 -11.49
CA LYS A 172 -3.91 -19.00 -10.58
C LYS A 172 -3.61 -18.57 -9.15
N LEU A 173 -2.65 -17.66 -8.96
CA LEU A 173 -2.28 -17.18 -7.63
C LEU A 173 -3.41 -16.37 -7.00
N LEU A 174 -4.07 -15.50 -7.78
CA LEU A 174 -5.26 -14.77 -7.32
C LEU A 174 -6.38 -15.72 -6.88
N SER A 175 -6.64 -16.79 -7.65
CA SER A 175 -7.62 -17.81 -7.27
C SER A 175 -7.27 -18.50 -5.95
N ILE A 176 -5.99 -18.83 -5.72
CA ILE A 176 -5.52 -19.41 -4.45
C ILE A 176 -5.77 -18.44 -3.28
N TRP A 177 -5.46 -17.16 -3.46
CA TRP A 177 -5.69 -16.13 -2.44
C TRP A 177 -7.17 -16.03 -2.07
N ASN A 178 -8.03 -15.83 -3.07
CA ASN A 178 -9.46 -15.69 -2.86
C ASN A 178 -10.07 -16.95 -2.21
N GLU A 179 -9.66 -18.15 -2.64
CA GLU A 179 -10.19 -19.40 -2.08
C GLU A 179 -9.80 -19.59 -0.61
N ARG A 180 -8.51 -19.40 -0.26
CA ARG A 180 -8.05 -19.62 1.11
C ARG A 180 -8.57 -18.55 2.08
N GLU A 181 -8.65 -17.30 1.64
CA GLU A 181 -9.15 -16.20 2.45
C GLU A 181 -10.66 -16.29 2.64
N LYS A 182 -11.40 -16.75 1.61
CA LYS A 182 -12.82 -17.08 1.74
C LYS A 182 -13.06 -18.19 2.75
N LYS A 183 -12.29 -19.28 2.69
CA LYS A 183 -12.38 -20.35 3.69
C LYS A 183 -12.10 -19.85 5.12
N LEU A 184 -11.17 -18.92 5.28
CA LEU A 184 -10.86 -18.29 6.57
C LEU A 184 -11.99 -17.37 7.06
N ALA A 185 -12.53 -16.51 6.19
CA ALA A 185 -13.57 -15.55 6.54
C ALA A 185 -14.94 -16.23 6.82
N GLU A 186 -15.27 -17.29 6.07
CA GLU A 186 -16.53 -18.03 6.19
C GLU A 186 -16.42 -19.25 7.13
N GLY A 187 -15.20 -19.64 7.51
CA GLY A 187 -14.93 -20.72 8.45
C GLY A 187 -15.36 -20.32 9.86
N GLY A 188 -16.45 -20.90 10.36
CA GLY A 188 -16.96 -20.63 11.72
C GLY A 188 -15.97 -21.01 12.84
N ALA A 189 -16.36 -20.75 14.10
CA ALA A 189 -15.52 -20.92 15.30
C ALA A 189 -14.90 -22.33 15.49
N GLY A 190 -15.50 -23.37 14.90
CA GLY A 190 -14.96 -24.74 14.95
C GLY A 190 -13.85 -25.04 13.93
N SER A 191 -13.57 -24.11 13.01
CA SER A 191 -12.57 -24.32 11.94
C SER A 191 -11.15 -23.91 12.35
N LEU A 192 -11.00 -23.12 13.43
CA LEU A 192 -9.72 -22.58 13.88
C LEU A 192 -9.67 -22.52 15.41
N THR A 193 -8.56 -22.95 16.01
CA THR A 193 -8.22 -22.69 17.42
C THR A 193 -7.76 -21.24 17.59
N LEU A 194 -8.63 -20.29 17.25
CA LEU A 194 -8.44 -18.88 17.57
C LEU A 194 -9.18 -18.57 18.87
N CYS A 195 -8.60 -17.69 19.70
CA CYS A 195 -9.22 -17.27 20.95
C CYS A 195 -10.64 -16.72 20.69
N GLU A 196 -11.61 -17.06 21.54
CA GLU A 196 -13.04 -16.72 21.36
C GLU A 196 -13.29 -15.22 21.09
N VAL A 197 -12.40 -14.33 21.55
CA VAL A 197 -12.45 -12.88 21.36
C VAL A 197 -12.28 -12.44 19.89
N LEU A 198 -11.54 -13.21 19.08
CA LEU A 198 -11.31 -12.88 17.66
C LEU A 198 -12.52 -13.19 16.76
N HIS A 199 -13.56 -13.86 17.27
CA HIS A 199 -14.69 -14.31 16.47
C HIS A 199 -15.69 -13.21 16.08
N GLN A 200 -15.54 -12.00 16.63
CA GLN A 200 -16.43 -10.87 16.33
C GLN A 200 -15.96 -9.98 15.17
N ARG A 201 -14.79 -10.26 14.59
CA ARG A 201 -14.17 -9.41 13.53
C ARG A 201 -13.89 -10.24 12.28
N PRO A 202 -13.93 -9.64 11.07
CA PRO A 202 -13.58 -10.36 9.85
C PRO A 202 -12.12 -10.80 9.89
N LEU A 203 -11.87 -12.10 9.80
CA LEU A 203 -10.52 -12.68 9.80
C LEU A 203 -9.75 -12.43 8.49
N ALA A 204 -10.48 -12.14 7.40
CA ALA A 204 -9.94 -11.72 6.12
C ALA A 204 -10.94 -10.79 5.42
N ASN A 205 -10.43 -9.91 4.56
CA ASN A 205 -11.25 -9.02 3.75
C ASN A 205 -11.36 -9.57 2.33
N LEU A 206 -12.53 -10.10 1.98
CA LEU A 206 -12.79 -10.69 0.66
C LEU A 206 -12.85 -9.61 -0.44
N PRO A 207 -12.71 -10.01 -1.73
CA PRO A 207 -12.98 -9.12 -2.86
C PRO A 207 -14.30 -8.35 -2.69
N THR A 208 -14.28 -7.07 -3.03
CA THR A 208 -15.46 -6.20 -2.97
C THR A 208 -15.40 -5.14 -4.05
N VAL A 209 -16.53 -4.96 -4.73
CA VAL A 209 -16.74 -3.92 -5.74
C VAL A 209 -16.85 -2.53 -5.11
N LYS A 210 -17.19 -2.44 -3.81
CA LYS A 210 -17.30 -1.16 -3.11
C LYS A 210 -15.97 -0.43 -3.13
N ASN A 211 -15.98 0.81 -3.61
CA ASN A 211 -14.79 1.68 -3.75
C ASN A 211 -13.64 1.02 -4.53
N CYS A 212 -13.94 0.12 -5.48
CA CYS A 212 -12.92 -0.58 -6.26
C CYS A 212 -12.36 0.32 -7.37
N LEU A 213 -11.07 0.60 -7.33
CA LEU A 213 -10.36 1.37 -8.33
C LEU A 213 -9.37 0.45 -9.07
N LEU A 214 -9.52 0.34 -10.39
CA LEU A 214 -8.78 -0.60 -11.25
C LEU A 214 -7.86 0.12 -12.26
N GLY A 215 -7.32 1.28 -11.89
CA GLY A 215 -6.41 2.05 -12.74
C GLY A 215 -7.11 2.57 -13.99
N LEU A 216 -6.64 2.15 -15.15
CA LEU A 216 -7.14 2.59 -16.47
C LEU A 216 -8.51 2.02 -16.84
N ILE A 217 -9.05 1.07 -16.07
CA ILE A 217 -10.34 0.46 -16.36
C ILE A 217 -11.44 1.28 -15.69
N GLU A 218 -12.32 1.86 -16.51
CA GLU A 218 -13.42 2.71 -16.07
C GLU A 218 -14.51 1.91 -15.31
N GLU A 219 -14.95 2.46 -14.18
CA GLU A 219 -15.99 1.88 -13.33
C GLU A 219 -17.32 1.69 -14.08
N GLY A 220 -18.00 0.58 -13.83
CA GLY A 220 -19.27 0.23 -14.47
C GLY A 220 -19.16 -0.32 -15.89
N THR A 221 -17.95 -0.43 -16.46
CA THR A 221 -17.75 -1.17 -17.72
C THR A 221 -17.85 -2.69 -17.48
N PRO A 222 -18.23 -3.50 -18.49
CA PRO A 222 -18.27 -4.97 -18.34
C PRO A 222 -16.92 -5.58 -17.93
N GLU A 223 -15.81 -4.98 -18.36
CA GLU A 223 -14.48 -5.39 -17.96
C GLU A 223 -14.21 -5.07 -16.48
N TRP A 224 -14.57 -3.86 -16.04
CA TRP A 224 -14.48 -3.49 -14.64
C TRP A 224 -15.31 -4.41 -13.75
N GLU A 225 -16.56 -4.69 -14.12
CA GLU A 225 -17.43 -5.58 -13.35
C GLU A 225 -16.82 -6.97 -13.22
N ARG A 226 -16.32 -7.53 -14.32
CA ARG A 226 -15.66 -8.85 -14.31
C ARG A 226 -14.48 -8.87 -13.33
N ILE A 227 -13.65 -7.84 -13.33
CA ILE A 227 -12.44 -7.77 -12.51
C ILE A 227 -12.74 -7.43 -11.06
N ALA A 228 -13.57 -6.42 -10.80
CA ALA A 228 -13.86 -5.89 -9.47
C ALA A 228 -14.48 -6.94 -8.53
N ASN A 229 -15.20 -7.92 -9.08
CA ASN A 229 -15.80 -9.02 -8.32
C ASN A 229 -14.78 -10.04 -7.79
N GLU A 230 -13.59 -10.13 -8.39
CA GLU A 230 -12.56 -11.10 -8.00
C GLU A 230 -11.22 -10.47 -7.59
N ALA A 231 -11.06 -9.17 -7.79
CA ALA A 231 -9.82 -8.46 -7.46
C ALA A 231 -9.58 -8.43 -5.95
N ALA A 232 -8.43 -8.95 -5.53
CA ALA A 232 -8.11 -9.12 -4.11
C ALA A 232 -7.83 -7.78 -3.43
N ARG A 233 -8.18 -7.69 -2.14
CA ARG A 233 -7.80 -6.56 -1.29
C ARG A 233 -6.29 -6.48 -1.12
N THR A 234 -5.76 -5.26 -1.01
CA THR A 234 -4.32 -5.01 -0.83
C THR A 234 -3.86 -5.12 0.64
N ILE A 235 -4.77 -5.42 1.58
CA ILE A 235 -4.52 -5.44 3.04
C ILE A 235 -3.42 -6.41 3.48
N PRO A 236 -3.42 -7.71 3.12
CA PRO A 236 -2.34 -8.59 3.56
C PRO A 236 -1.20 -8.63 2.56
N GLY A 237 0.02 -8.70 3.07
CA GLY A 237 1.19 -9.18 2.34
C GLY A 237 1.02 -10.64 1.92
N ARG A 238 1.48 -10.97 0.72
CA ARG A 238 1.33 -12.29 0.10
C ARG A 238 2.60 -12.68 -0.65
N GLU A 239 2.53 -13.75 -1.43
CA GLU A 239 3.66 -14.30 -2.21
C GLU A 239 4.23 -13.30 -3.24
N ASN A 240 3.50 -12.24 -3.59
CA ASN A 240 3.95 -11.18 -4.49
C ASN A 240 4.66 -10.01 -3.81
N GLY A 241 4.92 -10.10 -2.49
CA GLY A 241 5.19 -8.94 -1.65
C GLY A 241 3.86 -8.32 -1.23
N GLY A 242 3.55 -7.14 -1.74
CA GLY A 242 2.35 -6.41 -1.34
C GLY A 242 2.57 -5.74 0.02
N ASN A 243 1.56 -5.78 0.91
CA ASN A 243 1.64 -5.11 2.21
C ASN A 243 2.42 -5.92 3.24
N CYS A 244 3.74 -5.82 3.20
CA CYS A 244 4.61 -6.57 4.09
C CYS A 244 4.96 -5.82 5.37
N ASP A 245 4.91 -4.47 5.34
CA ASP A 245 5.18 -3.61 6.51
C ASP A 245 6.52 -3.93 7.19
N ILE A 246 7.54 -4.16 6.37
CA ILE A 246 8.90 -4.47 6.83
C ILE A 246 9.70 -3.18 6.86
N LYS A 247 9.86 -2.58 8.05
CA LYS A 247 10.61 -1.32 8.23
C LYS A 247 12.04 -1.34 7.69
N ASN A 248 12.66 -2.52 7.63
CA ASN A 248 14.01 -2.69 7.10
C ASN A 248 14.07 -2.63 5.56
N LEU A 249 12.94 -2.69 4.85
CA LEU A 249 12.84 -2.44 3.41
C LEU A 249 12.95 -0.93 3.11
N SER A 250 14.05 -0.33 3.54
CA SER A 250 14.28 1.11 3.56
C SER A 250 15.32 1.54 2.52
N ARG A 251 15.79 2.79 2.62
CA ARG A 251 16.79 3.36 1.71
C ARG A 251 18.04 2.47 1.63
N GLY A 252 18.43 2.12 0.40
CA GLY A 252 19.59 1.27 0.12
C GLY A 252 19.28 -0.23 0.09
N SER A 253 18.05 -0.64 0.43
CA SER A 253 17.63 -2.04 0.32
C SER A 253 17.43 -2.44 -1.14
N LYS A 254 17.63 -3.74 -1.39
CA LYS A 254 17.29 -4.40 -2.65
C LYS A 254 16.32 -5.53 -2.36
N VAL A 255 15.14 -5.48 -2.96
CA VAL A 255 14.12 -6.53 -2.85
C VAL A 255 14.05 -7.32 -4.15
N TYR A 256 13.84 -8.63 -4.02
CA TYR A 256 13.69 -9.55 -5.15
C TYR A 256 12.24 -10.03 -5.18
N LEU A 257 11.47 -9.53 -6.15
CA LEU A 257 10.05 -9.83 -6.28
C LEU A 257 9.82 -10.84 -7.40
N PRO A 258 9.02 -11.90 -7.18
CA PRO A 258 8.66 -12.84 -8.23
C PRO A 258 7.77 -12.18 -9.29
N VAL A 259 8.00 -12.52 -10.55
CA VAL A 259 7.19 -12.08 -11.69
C VAL A 259 6.16 -13.15 -12.02
N PHE A 260 4.87 -12.81 -11.99
CA PHE A 260 3.77 -13.75 -12.27
C PHE A 260 3.01 -13.46 -13.57
N VAL A 261 3.17 -12.28 -14.14
CA VAL A 261 2.56 -11.85 -15.41
C VAL A 261 3.58 -11.10 -16.26
N ASP A 262 3.36 -11.06 -17.56
CA ASP A 262 4.19 -10.30 -18.48
C ASP A 262 4.25 -8.82 -18.07
N GLY A 263 5.46 -8.28 -17.96
CA GLY A 263 5.73 -6.93 -17.51
C GLY A 263 5.83 -6.77 -16.00
N ALA A 264 5.62 -7.82 -15.20
CA ALA A 264 5.56 -7.82 -13.73
C ALA A 264 4.43 -6.98 -13.12
N ASN A 265 4.10 -5.82 -13.71
CA ASN A 265 3.11 -4.87 -13.22
C ASN A 265 3.39 -4.50 -11.75
N LEU A 266 4.54 -3.86 -11.54
CA LEU A 266 5.03 -3.41 -10.23
C LEU A 266 4.18 -2.25 -9.72
N SER A 267 3.70 -2.33 -8.48
CA SER A 267 3.03 -1.23 -7.79
C SER A 267 3.61 -1.00 -6.41
N THR A 268 3.49 0.23 -5.92
CA THR A 268 3.91 0.63 -4.58
C THR A 268 2.98 1.70 -4.02
N GLY A 269 2.93 1.82 -2.71
CA GLY A 269 2.12 2.79 -1.98
C GLY A 269 2.46 2.69 -0.49
N ASP A 270 1.63 3.32 0.34
CA ASP A 270 1.68 3.12 1.79
C ASP A 270 3.03 3.58 2.38
N MET A 271 3.39 4.84 2.15
CA MET A 271 4.70 5.32 2.58
C MET A 271 4.72 5.58 4.08
N HIS A 272 5.71 5.00 4.74
CA HIS A 272 5.94 5.16 6.16
C HIS A 272 7.17 6.03 6.42
N PHE A 273 7.02 7.09 7.19
CA PHE A 273 8.19 7.83 7.68
C PHE A 273 9.02 6.98 8.65
N SER A 274 8.34 6.21 9.50
CA SER A 274 8.95 5.22 10.41
C SER A 274 7.91 4.27 10.98
N GLN A 275 8.32 3.08 11.43
CA GLN A 275 7.44 2.06 12.00
C GLN A 275 8.15 1.22 13.06
N GLY A 276 7.40 0.72 14.05
CA GLY A 276 7.84 -0.36 14.94
C GLY A 276 7.70 -1.75 14.31
N ASP A 277 8.40 -2.77 14.84
CA ASP A 277 8.18 -4.14 14.34
C ASP A 277 6.78 -4.64 14.69
N GLY A 278 6.14 -5.29 13.71
CA GLY A 278 4.79 -5.85 13.85
C GLY A 278 3.66 -4.82 13.74
N GLU A 279 3.99 -3.53 13.56
CA GLU A 279 3.02 -2.47 13.27
C GLU A 279 1.76 -2.53 14.15
N VAL A 280 1.96 -2.71 15.46
CA VAL A 280 0.91 -3.17 16.40
C VAL A 280 -0.35 -2.29 16.46
N SER A 281 -0.25 -1.03 16.03
CA SER A 281 -1.37 -0.09 16.00
C SER A 281 -2.31 -0.28 14.79
N PHE A 282 -1.90 -1.04 13.77
CA PHE A 282 -2.60 -1.36 12.52
C PHE A 282 -2.95 -0.19 11.60
N CYS A 283 -3.39 0.95 12.13
CA CYS A 283 -3.24 2.23 11.44
C CYS A 283 -1.88 2.82 11.81
N GLY A 284 -0.86 1.97 11.69
CA GLY A 284 0.45 2.15 12.25
C GLY A 284 1.46 2.53 11.20
N ALA A 285 2.71 2.53 11.64
CA ALA A 285 3.70 3.45 11.13
C ALA A 285 3.31 4.93 11.33
N ILE A 286 4.17 5.80 10.82
CA ILE A 286 3.84 7.20 10.57
C ILE A 286 3.50 7.29 9.09
N GLU A 287 2.22 7.21 8.80
CA GLU A 287 1.61 7.22 7.48
C GLU A 287 1.81 8.57 6.80
N MET A 288 2.21 8.57 5.54
CA MET A 288 2.40 9.81 4.77
C MET A 288 2.22 9.61 3.28
N SER A 289 1.98 10.71 2.56
CA SER A 289 2.30 10.77 1.13
C SER A 289 3.82 10.79 0.97
N GLY A 290 4.34 10.24 -0.12
CA GLY A 290 5.79 10.19 -0.31
C GLY A 290 6.24 9.94 -1.73
N PHE A 291 7.55 9.84 -1.91
CA PHE A 291 8.16 9.38 -3.15
C PHE A 291 9.11 8.22 -2.89
N LEU A 292 9.26 7.40 -3.91
CA LEU A 292 10.21 6.30 -3.97
C LEU A 292 11.03 6.42 -5.26
N GLU A 293 12.35 6.50 -5.13
CA GLU A 293 13.28 6.43 -6.25
C GLU A 293 13.81 5.00 -6.36
N LEU A 294 13.54 4.38 -7.51
CA LEU A 294 13.77 2.97 -7.78
C LEU A 294 14.70 2.79 -8.96
N LYS A 295 15.36 1.64 -8.98
CA LYS A 295 16.14 1.14 -10.11
C LYS A 295 15.98 -0.37 -10.27
#